data_AF-A0AAE3C7Y5-F1
#
_entry.id   AF-A0AAE3C7Y5-F1
#
_cell.length_a   1.000
_cell.length_b   1.000
_cell.length_c   1.000
_cell.angle_alpha   90.00
_cell.angle_beta   90.00
_cell.angle_gamma   90.00
#
_symmetry.space_group_name_H-M   'P 1'
#
loop_
_entity.id
_entity.type
_entity.pdbx_description
1 polymer ?
#
loop_
_entity_poly.entity_id
_entity_poly.type
_entity_poly.pdbx_seq_one_letter_code
_entity_poly.pdbx_strand_id
1 'polypeptide(L)'
;FALLHKYPIKVTYHDPCHLGRGLGIYDPPRNIIKSIKNVQLLEMKRSREGSRCCGAGGGVKAAFPETSIKLGRERLRDAEQLGVDLILTACPFCTRNLNDAANSYGSGLKTKDLSEFLLDCIQR
;
A
#
# COMPACT_ATOMS: atom_id res chain seq x y z
N PHE A 1 13.18 5.12 -13.05
CA PHE A 1 13.01 5.43 -11.61
C PHE A 1 14.34 5.79 -10.92
N ALA A 2 15.32 6.33 -11.65
CA ALA A 2 16.58 6.81 -11.08
C ALA A 2 16.58 8.34 -11.15
N LEU A 3 16.08 9.00 -10.10
CA LEU A 3 16.25 10.43 -9.89
C LEU A 3 16.41 10.69 -8.39
N LEU A 4 17.48 11.41 -8.08
CA LEU A 4 17.78 12.05 -6.82
C LEU A 4 16.54 12.78 -6.29
N HIS A 5 15.79 12.13 -5.40
CA HIS A 5 14.73 12.82 -4.70
C HIS A 5 15.39 13.81 -3.72
N LYS A 6 15.49 15.08 -4.15
CA LYS A 6 15.92 16.23 -3.33
C LYS A 6 15.11 16.35 -2.02
N TYR A 7 13.94 15.72 -1.98
CA TYR A 7 13.00 15.68 -0.85
C TYR A 7 12.69 14.23 -0.49
N PRO A 8 12.31 13.90 0.76
CA PRO A 8 11.98 12.54 1.15
C PRO A 8 10.81 11.98 0.33
N ILE A 9 10.91 10.70 -0.06
CA ILE A 9 9.81 9.98 -0.70
C ILE A 9 8.73 9.73 0.37
N LYS A 10 7.51 10.21 0.13
CA LYS A 10 6.39 10.02 1.05
C LYS A 10 5.68 8.73 0.73
N VAL A 11 5.63 7.82 1.70
CA VAL A 11 4.97 6.52 1.54
C VAL A 11 3.91 6.35 2.62
N THR A 12 2.89 5.55 2.34
CA THR A 12 1.98 5.01 3.36
C THR A 12 2.02 3.50 3.34
N TYR A 13 1.72 2.87 4.48
CA TYR A 13 1.58 1.42 4.54
C TYR A 13 0.09 1.01 4.51
N HIS A 14 -0.25 0.06 3.63
CA HIS A 14 -1.52 -0.65 3.66
C HIS A 14 -1.33 -1.95 4.42
N ASP A 15 -1.95 -2.04 5.60
CA ASP A 15 -1.91 -3.24 6.43
C ASP A 15 -2.72 -4.38 5.79
N PRO A 16 -2.08 -5.48 5.37
CA PRO A 16 -2.79 -6.63 4.82
C PRO A 16 -3.63 -7.31 5.91
N CYS A 17 -4.83 -7.75 5.55
CA CYS A 17 -5.78 -8.29 6.53
C CYS A 17 -5.21 -9.51 7.29
N HIS A 18 -4.57 -10.46 6.61
CA HIS A 18 -4.02 -11.66 7.24
C HIS A 18 -2.79 -11.36 8.12
N LEU A 19 -1.90 -10.47 7.67
CA LEU A 19 -0.70 -10.10 8.43
C LEU A 19 -1.06 -9.25 9.65
N GLY A 20 -1.92 -8.26 9.46
CA GLY A 20 -2.38 -7.36 10.50
C GLY A 20 -3.40 -8.03 11.43
N ARG A 21 -4.64 -8.19 10.97
CA ARG A 21 -5.73 -8.70 11.82
C ARG A 21 -5.59 -10.17 12.19
N GLY A 22 -4.93 -10.97 11.34
CA GLY A 22 -4.72 -12.40 11.60
C GLY A 22 -3.54 -12.68 12.53
N LEU A 23 -2.42 -11.96 12.39
CA LEU A 23 -1.18 -12.24 13.12
C LEU A 23 -0.74 -11.14 14.09
N GLY A 24 -1.44 -10.00 14.14
CA GLY A 24 -1.09 -8.86 14.98
C GLY A 24 0.17 -8.11 14.52
N ILE A 25 0.65 -8.37 13.30
CA ILE A 25 1.91 -7.81 12.80
C ILE A 25 1.64 -6.46 12.14
N TYR A 26 1.94 -5.39 12.88
CA TYR A 26 1.77 -4.00 12.42
C TYR A 26 3.07 -3.20 12.46
N ASP A 27 3.85 -3.33 13.53
CA ASP A 27 5.06 -2.53 13.73
C ASP A 27 6.26 -2.98 12.89
N PRO A 28 6.52 -4.29 12.66
CA PRO A 28 7.69 -4.71 11.90
C PRO A 28 7.79 -4.08 10.49
N PRO A 29 6.73 -4.06 9.66
CA PRO A 29 6.78 -3.38 8.35
C PRO A 29 7.08 -1.88 8.47
N ARG A 30 6.54 -1.21 9.50
CA ARG A 30 6.75 0.23 9.74
C ARG A 30 8.16 0.52 10.20
N ASN A 31 8.73 -0.32 11.05
CA ASN A 31 10.11 -0.20 11.53
C ASN A 31 11.09 -0.32 10.37
N ILE A 32 10.86 -1.26 9.47
CA ILE A 32 11.61 -1.40 8.22
C ILE A 32 11.54 -0.11 7.41
N ILE A 33 10.32 0.40 7.11
CA ILE A 33 10.16 1.63 6.31
C ILE A 33 10.88 2.83 6.95
N LYS A 34 10.73 3.00 8.27
CA LYS A 34 11.36 4.11 9.02
C LYS A 34 12.89 4.04 9.08
N SER A 35 13.47 2.84 8.91
CA SER A 35 14.93 2.68 8.86
C SER A 35 15.56 3.09 7.52
N ILE A 36 14.76 3.28 6.47
CA ILE A 36 15.26 3.66 5.15
C ILE A 36 15.53 5.17 5.12
N LYS A 37 16.75 5.56 4.74
CA LYS A 37 17.11 6.97 4.60
C LYS A 37 16.27 7.63 3.50
N ASN A 38 15.89 8.89 3.73
CA ASN A 38 15.13 9.72 2.77
C ASN A 38 13.75 9.15 2.40
N VAL A 39 13.12 8.41 3.30
CA VAL A 39 11.74 7.92 3.19
C VAL A 39 10.93 8.42 4.39
N GLN A 40 9.75 8.98 4.13
CA GLN A 40 8.82 9.47 5.15
C GLN A 40 7.55 8.61 5.15
N LEU A 41 7.28 7.91 6.25
CA LEU A 41 6.03 7.18 6.44
C LEU A 41 4.93 8.11 6.96
N LEU A 42 3.85 8.23 6.19
CA LEU A 42 2.60 8.88 6.57
C LEU A 42 1.52 7.81 6.79
N GLU A 43 0.75 7.92 7.87
CA GLU A 43 -0.27 6.92 8.23
C GLU A 43 -1.66 7.39 7.80
N MET A 44 -2.38 6.52 7.10
CA MET A 44 -3.80 6.74 6.82
C MET A 44 -4.62 6.69 8.11
N LYS A 45 -5.66 7.52 8.24
CA LYS A 45 -6.56 7.57 9.42
C LYS A 45 -7.06 6.18 9.83
N ARG A 46 -7.36 5.34 8.83
CA ARG A 46 -7.69 3.93 9.01
C ARG A 46 -6.45 3.10 8.71
N SER A 47 -5.65 2.81 9.71
CA SER A 47 -4.50 1.91 9.61
C SER A 47 -4.59 0.82 10.68
N ARG A 48 -3.63 -0.10 10.66
CA ARG A 48 -3.54 -1.26 11.56
C ARG A 48 -4.82 -2.10 11.50
N GLU A 49 -5.41 -2.45 12.64
CA GLU A 49 -6.66 -3.20 12.74
C GLU A 49 -7.83 -2.53 12.01
N GLY A 50 -7.83 -1.18 11.96
CA GLY A 50 -8.84 -0.38 11.28
C GLY A 50 -8.65 -0.27 9.76
N SER A 51 -7.59 -0.86 9.19
CA SER A 51 -7.32 -0.82 7.75
C SER A 51 -8.46 -1.43 6.94
N ARG A 52 -8.95 -0.67 5.95
CA ARG A 52 -9.94 -1.17 4.98
C ARG A 52 -9.33 -2.31 4.16
N CYS A 53 -10.15 -3.30 3.83
CA CYS A 53 -9.76 -4.38 2.92
C CYS A 53 -9.44 -3.81 1.53
N CYS A 54 -8.43 -4.35 0.86
CA CYS A 54 -8.13 -3.99 -0.53
C CYS A 54 -9.17 -4.50 -1.53
N GLY A 55 -9.99 -5.48 -1.15
CA GLY A 55 -11.02 -6.12 -1.99
C GLY A 55 -10.62 -7.44 -2.64
N ALA A 56 -9.35 -7.86 -2.54
CA ALA A 56 -8.83 -8.97 -3.33
C ALA A 56 -9.11 -10.38 -2.77
N GLY A 57 -9.01 -10.53 -1.45
CA GLY A 57 -8.99 -11.83 -0.76
C GLY A 57 -10.35 -12.50 -0.66
N GLY A 58 -10.38 -13.71 -0.08
CA GLY A 58 -11.63 -14.44 0.19
C GLY A 58 -12.44 -14.81 -1.06
N GLY A 59 -11.80 -14.86 -2.24
CA GLY A 59 -12.47 -15.12 -3.52
C GLY A 59 -13.21 -13.91 -4.11
N VAL A 60 -13.25 -12.76 -3.42
CA VAL A 60 -14.04 -11.58 -3.83
C VAL A 60 -13.60 -11.06 -5.20
N LYS A 61 -12.29 -10.99 -5.48
CA LYS A 61 -11.82 -10.54 -6.79
C LYS A 61 -12.30 -11.42 -7.95
N ALA A 62 -12.41 -12.72 -7.73
CA ALA A 62 -12.82 -13.68 -8.75
C ALA A 62 -14.34 -13.71 -8.92
N ALA A 63 -15.09 -13.76 -7.81
CA ALA A 63 -16.54 -13.86 -7.82
C ALA A 63 -17.26 -12.52 -8.06
N PHE A 64 -16.68 -11.42 -7.57
CA PHE A 64 -17.30 -10.08 -7.55
C PHE A 64 -16.28 -8.99 -7.93
N PRO A 65 -15.76 -8.99 -9.17
CA PRO A 65 -14.67 -8.09 -9.59
C PRO A 65 -15.00 -6.60 -9.40
N GLU A 66 -16.24 -6.19 -9.67
CA GLU A 66 -16.67 -4.79 -9.47
C GLU A 66 -16.61 -4.37 -8.00
N THR A 67 -17.01 -5.26 -7.09
CA THR A 67 -16.94 -5.03 -5.65
C THR A 67 -15.48 -4.95 -5.19
N SER A 68 -14.62 -5.82 -5.71
CA SER A 68 -13.17 -5.79 -5.45
C SER A 68 -12.54 -4.46 -5.83
N ILE A 69 -12.89 -3.92 -7.01
CA ILE A 69 -12.39 -2.61 -7.48
C ILE A 69 -12.96 -1.46 -6.66
N LYS A 70 -14.26 -1.50 -6.30
CA LYS A 70 -14.90 -0.49 -5.45
C LYS A 70 -14.19 -0.35 -4.10
N LEU A 71 -13.91 -1.47 -3.43
CA LEU A 71 -13.19 -1.49 -2.15
C LEU A 71 -11.76 -0.95 -2.29
N GLY A 72 -11.06 -1.37 -3.35
CA GLY A 72 -9.72 -0.84 -3.67
C GLY A 72 -9.72 0.68 -3.86
N ARG A 73 -10.71 1.22 -4.59
CA ARG A 73 -10.88 2.67 -4.79
C ARG A 73 -11.11 3.43 -3.49
N GLU A 74 -11.94 2.91 -2.59
CA GLU A 74 -12.13 3.52 -1.27
C GLU A 74 -10.83 3.58 -0.46
N ARG A 75 -9.98 2.56 -0.60
CA ARG A 75 -8.66 2.55 0.04
C ARG A 75 -7.69 3.54 -0.60
N LEU A 76 -7.69 3.64 -1.93
CA LEU A 76 -6.86 4.63 -2.65
C LEU A 76 -7.20 6.06 -2.22
N ARG A 77 -8.48 6.38 -2.05
CA ARG A 77 -8.93 7.69 -1.56
C ARG A 77 -8.36 8.02 -0.17
N ASP A 78 -8.25 7.04 0.72
CA ASP A 78 -7.63 7.25 2.04
C ASP A 78 -6.14 7.64 1.89
N ALA A 79 -5.44 7.03 0.93
CA ALA A 79 -4.03 7.31 0.68
C ALA A 79 -3.82 8.65 -0.05
N GLU A 80 -4.67 8.98 -1.02
CA GLU A 80 -4.62 10.24 -1.76
C GLU A 80 -4.77 11.46 -0.84
N GLN A 81 -5.58 11.35 0.22
CA GLN A 81 -5.75 12.41 1.23
C GLN A 81 -4.44 12.78 1.96
N LEU A 82 -3.44 11.90 1.94
CA LEU A 82 -2.13 12.16 2.56
C LEU A 82 -1.14 12.84 1.61
N GLY A 83 -1.40 12.86 0.30
CA GLY A 83 -0.44 13.32 -0.70
C GLY A 83 0.86 12.50 -0.71
N VAL A 84 0.74 11.17 -0.58
CA VAL A 84 1.86 10.22 -0.67
C VAL A 84 2.22 9.91 -2.12
N ASP A 85 3.48 9.58 -2.36
CA ASP A 85 3.99 9.17 -3.68
C ASP A 85 3.71 7.70 -3.97
N LEU A 86 3.65 6.86 -2.92
CA LEU A 86 3.56 5.41 -3.05
C LEU A 86 2.83 4.75 -1.87
N ILE A 87 2.04 3.72 -2.16
CA ILE A 87 1.50 2.79 -1.15
C ILE A 87 2.42 1.56 -1.08
N LEU A 88 2.83 1.20 0.13
CA LEU A 88 3.55 -0.04 0.41
C LEU A 88 2.63 -1.06 1.09
N THR A 89 2.85 -2.34 0.81
CA THR A 89 2.15 -3.46 1.43
C THR A 89 3.05 -4.69 1.47
N ALA A 90 2.74 -5.68 2.29
CA ALA A 90 3.43 -6.97 2.32
C ALA A 90 2.54 -8.11 1.80
N CYS A 91 1.63 -7.81 0.87
CA CYS A 91 0.68 -8.78 0.34
C CYS A 91 0.50 -8.61 -1.17
N PRO A 92 0.94 -9.60 -1.98
CA PRO A 92 0.84 -9.54 -3.44
C PRO A 92 -0.59 -9.34 -3.97
N PHE A 93 -1.60 -9.92 -3.30
CA PHE A 93 -3.00 -9.71 -3.66
C PHE A 93 -3.44 -8.25 -3.46
N CYS A 94 -2.96 -7.61 -2.39
CA CYS A 94 -3.22 -6.18 -2.15
C CYS A 94 -2.51 -5.34 -3.21
N THR A 95 -1.24 -5.63 -3.51
CA THR A 95 -0.46 -4.94 -4.55
C THR A 95 -1.18 -4.97 -5.89
N ARG A 96 -1.57 -6.17 -6.34
CA ARG A 96 -2.29 -6.33 -7.61
C ARG A 96 -3.61 -5.57 -7.61
N ASN A 97 -4.46 -5.78 -6.61
CA ASN A 97 -5.81 -5.22 -6.65
C ASN A 97 -5.85 -3.71 -6.45
N LEU A 98 -4.96 -3.14 -5.64
CA LEU A 98 -4.87 -1.68 -5.49
C LEU A 98 -4.34 -1.01 -6.77
N ASN A 99 -3.40 -1.65 -7.48
CA ASN A 99 -2.97 -1.16 -8.79
C ASN A 99 -4.07 -1.30 -9.86
N ASP A 100 -4.80 -2.42 -9.89
CA ASP A 100 -5.95 -2.59 -10.78
C ASP A 100 -7.03 -1.52 -10.51
N ALA A 101 -7.32 -1.26 -9.24
CA ALA A 101 -8.27 -0.22 -8.82
C ALA A 101 -7.77 1.19 -9.18
N ALA A 102 -6.48 1.46 -9.04
CA ALA A 102 -5.88 2.75 -9.41
C ALA A 102 -6.01 2.99 -10.91
N ASN A 103 -5.69 1.98 -11.73
CA ASN A 103 -5.85 2.04 -13.18
C ASN A 103 -7.33 2.23 -13.59
N SER A 104 -8.25 1.49 -12.97
CA SER A 104 -9.69 1.61 -13.25
C SER A 104 -10.26 2.97 -12.83
N TYR A 105 -9.72 3.59 -11.79
CA TYR A 105 -10.18 4.87 -11.26
C TYR A 105 -9.46 6.09 -11.88
N GLY A 106 -8.39 5.87 -12.66
CA GLY A 106 -7.55 6.95 -13.19
C GLY A 106 -6.67 7.62 -12.12
N SER A 107 -6.39 6.93 -11.00
CA SER A 107 -5.47 7.43 -9.98
C SER A 107 -4.03 7.25 -10.44
N GLY A 108 -3.20 8.29 -10.24
CA GLY A 108 -1.76 8.22 -10.48
C GLY A 108 -1.01 7.43 -9.42
N LEU A 109 -1.65 7.10 -8.30
CA LEU A 109 -1.00 6.45 -7.16
C LEU A 109 -0.65 5.00 -7.48
N LYS A 110 0.56 4.58 -7.10
CA LYS A 110 1.05 3.21 -7.29
C LYS A 110 1.15 2.47 -5.96
N THR A 111 0.93 1.17 -6.02
CA THR A 111 1.16 0.25 -4.90
C THR A 111 2.33 -0.66 -5.22
N LYS A 112 3.26 -0.83 -4.28
CA LYS A 112 4.42 -1.71 -4.42
C LYS A 112 4.54 -2.64 -3.22
N ASP A 113 5.06 -3.84 -3.45
CA ASP A 113 5.41 -4.72 -2.34
C ASP A 113 6.61 -4.15 -1.57
N LEU A 114 6.61 -4.30 -0.24
CA LEU A 114 7.66 -3.79 0.62
C LEU A 114 9.03 -4.39 0.27
N SER A 115 9.09 -5.67 -0.10
CA SER A 115 10.35 -6.32 -0.48
C SER A 115 10.92 -5.76 -1.79
N GLU A 116 10.07 -5.49 -2.78
CA GLU A 116 10.49 -4.85 -4.03
C GLU A 116 10.94 -3.40 -3.78
N PHE A 117 10.27 -2.67 -2.89
CA PHE A 117 10.69 -1.31 -2.53
C PHE A 117 12.03 -1.30 -1.79
N LEU A 118 12.29 -2.30 -0.94
CA LEU A 118 13.60 -2.47 -0.31
C LEU A 118 14.69 -2.75 -1.32
N LEU A 119 14.43 -3.62 -2.31
CA LEU A 119 15.37 -3.89 -3.39
C LEU A 119 15.71 -2.60 -4.16
N ASP A 120 14.70 -1.80 -4.52
CA ASP A 120 14.91 -0.49 -5.13
C ASP A 120 15.78 0.42 -4.26
N CYS A 121 15.70 0.32 -2.93
CA CYS A 121 16.48 1.15 -2.02
C CYS A 121 17.93 0.68 -1.88
N ILE A 122 18.19 -0.63 -2.02
CA ILE A 122 19.52 -1.23 -1.89
C ILE A 122 20.30 -1.12 -3.20
N GLN A 123 19.63 -1.24 -4.35
CA GLN A 123 20.26 -1.14 -5.68
C GLN A 123 20.52 0.32 -6.12
N ARG A 124 20.27 1.29 -5.23
CA ARG A 124 20.54 2.72 -5.44
C ARG A 124 21.99 3.06 -5.18
#